data_AF-A0A7W0XCI2-F1
#
_entry.id   AF-A0A7W0XCI2-F1
#
_cell.length_a   1.000
_cell.length_b   1.000
_cell.length_c   1.000
_cell.angle_alpha   90.00
_cell.angle_beta   90.00
_cell.angle_gamma   90.00
#
_symmetry.space_group_name_H-M   'P 1'
#
loop_
_entity.id
_entity.type
_entity.pdbx_description
1 polymer ?
#
loop_
_entity_poly.entity_id
_entity_poly.type
_entity_poly.pdbx_seq_one_letter_code
_entity_poly.pdbx_strand_id
1 'polypeptide(L)'
;MKILNPRVHGYVDYLLVAVFLLAPTLLGMSSTPSVISYALAAIHFTETILTAFPLGLVKLIPFTLHGASEFVVSIALVALPWVVGFASDTTARNFYVASGVLIFVVWLITDYKAAERPAMARA
;
A
#
# COMPACT_ATOMS: atom_id res chain seq x y z
N MET A 1 -12.53 2.65 -14.68
CA MET A 1 -12.40 4.12 -14.71
C MET A 1 -11.20 4.48 -13.85
N LYS A 2 -10.26 5.28 -14.35
CA LYS A 2 -9.09 5.71 -13.56
C LYS A 2 -9.41 7.07 -12.93
N ILE A 3 -9.85 7.02 -11.68
CA ILE A 3 -10.44 8.17 -10.96
C ILE A 3 -9.39 8.85 -10.08
N LEU A 4 -8.46 8.05 -9.54
CA LEU A 4 -7.57 8.50 -8.48
C LEU A 4 -6.27 9.03 -9.10
N ASN A 5 -6.06 10.34 -8.93
CA ASN A 5 -4.88 11.02 -9.43
C ASN A 5 -3.67 10.80 -8.51
N PRO A 6 -2.42 10.97 -8.99
CA PRO A 6 -1.22 10.65 -8.22
C PRO A 6 -1.06 11.42 -6.90
N ARG A 7 -1.63 12.63 -6.76
CA ARG A 7 -1.54 13.38 -5.50
C ARG A 7 -2.47 12.77 -4.45
N VAL A 8 -3.70 12.43 -4.83
CA VAL A 8 -4.65 11.77 -3.92
C VAL A 8 -4.12 10.39 -3.52
N HIS A 9 -3.49 9.67 -4.45
CA HIS A 9 -2.85 8.39 -4.17
C HIS A 9 -1.81 8.51 -3.06
N GLY A 10 -0.89 9.46 -3.17
CA GLY A 10 0.12 9.64 -2.12
C GLY A 10 -0.46 9.95 -0.74
N TYR A 11 -1.62 10.61 -0.62
CA TYR A 11 -2.27 10.75 0.70
C TYR A 11 -2.77 9.41 1.24
N VAL A 12 -3.27 8.54 0.36
CA VAL A 12 -3.68 7.18 0.72
C VAL A 12 -2.47 6.37 1.17
N ASP A 13 -1.32 6.46 0.49
CA ASP A 13 -0.09 5.74 0.87
C ASP A 13 0.38 6.12 2.28
N TYR A 14 0.49 7.42 2.57
CA TYR A 14 0.88 7.87 3.90
C TYR A 14 -0.12 7.46 4.99
N LEU A 15 -1.42 7.45 4.66
CA LEU A 15 -2.45 6.95 5.57
C LEU A 15 -2.28 5.45 5.81
N LEU A 16 -2.03 4.65 4.76
CA LEU A 16 -1.80 3.21 4.88
C LEU A 16 -0.55 2.92 5.73
N VAL A 17 0.53 3.66 5.54
CA VAL A 17 1.72 3.57 6.41
C VAL A 17 1.35 3.76 7.88
N ALA A 18 0.59 4.83 8.19
CA ALA A 18 0.15 5.09 9.56
C ALA A 18 -0.76 3.97 10.09
N VAL A 19 -1.69 3.47 9.27
CA VAL A 19 -2.58 2.37 9.63
C VAL A 19 -1.79 1.10 9.96
N PHE A 20 -0.87 0.67 9.10
CA PHE A 20 -0.04 -0.52 9.33
C PHE A 20 0.93 -0.35 10.51
N LEU A 21 1.42 0.87 10.74
CA LEU A 21 2.27 1.17 11.90
C LEU A 21 1.49 1.10 13.22
N LEU A 22 0.24 1.57 13.25
CA LEU A 22 -0.54 1.67 14.49
C LEU A 22 -1.41 0.44 14.77
N ALA A 23 -1.79 -0.31 13.73
CA ALA A 23 -2.73 -1.42 13.84
C ALA A 23 -2.31 -2.51 14.85
N PRO A 24 -1.04 -2.94 14.94
CA PRO A 24 -0.64 -3.96 15.92
C PRO A 24 -1.00 -3.58 17.36
N THR A 25 -0.68 -2.35 17.76
CA THR A 25 -0.95 -1.83 19.11
C THR A 25 -2.43 -1.58 19.33
N LEU A 26 -3.12 -0.95 18.37
CA LEU A 26 -4.52 -0.57 18.52
C LEU A 26 -5.47 -1.77 18.47
N LEU A 27 -5.11 -2.82 17.74
CA LEU A 27 -5.94 -4.01 17.54
C LEU A 27 -5.50 -5.21 18.40
N GLY A 28 -4.39 -5.09 19.15
CA GLY A 28 -3.90 -6.16 20.03
C GLY A 28 -3.47 -7.41 19.26
N MET A 29 -2.78 -7.24 18.12
CA MET A 29 -2.35 -8.36 17.28
C MET A 29 -1.30 -9.23 17.96
N SER A 30 -1.28 -10.53 17.63
CA SER A 30 -0.22 -11.44 18.05
C SER A 30 1.15 -11.07 17.47
N SER A 31 2.23 -11.66 18.01
CA SER A 31 3.62 -11.28 17.72
C SER A 31 3.96 -11.31 16.21
N THR A 32 3.70 -12.44 15.53
CA THR A 32 4.04 -12.61 14.11
C THR A 32 3.34 -11.59 13.19
N PRO A 33 2.01 -11.43 13.19
CA PRO A 33 1.36 -10.41 12.35
C PRO A 33 1.74 -8.98 12.75
N SER A 34 2.11 -8.72 14.01
CA SER A 34 2.60 -7.41 14.43
C SER A 34 3.93 -7.07 13.75
N VAL A 35 4.90 -7.99 13.80
CA VAL A 35 6.22 -7.79 13.16
C VAL A 35 6.08 -7.56 11.66
N ILE A 36 5.23 -8.34 10.99
CA ILE A 36 5.00 -8.17 9.56
C ILE A 36 4.34 -6.82 9.25
N SER A 37 3.42 -6.36 10.10
CA SER A 37 2.72 -5.09 9.91
C SER A 37 3.70 -3.91 10.00
N TYR A 38 4.60 -3.94 11.00
CA TYR A 38 5.65 -2.93 11.12
C TYR A 38 6.63 -2.96 9.94
N ALA A 39 7.00 -4.15 9.46
CA ALA A 39 7.86 -4.29 8.29
C ALA A 39 7.19 -3.72 7.04
N LEU A 40 5.90 -4.02 6.82
CA LEU A 40 5.13 -3.47 5.71
C LEU A 40 4.99 -1.95 5.80
N ALA A 41 4.76 -1.38 7.00
CA ALA A 41 4.73 0.06 7.18
C ALA A 41 6.06 0.72 6.79
N ALA A 42 7.20 0.15 7.20
CA ALA A 42 8.52 0.66 6.87
C ALA A 42 8.85 0.53 5.37
N ILE A 43 8.53 -0.62 4.76
CA ILE A 43 8.74 -0.88 3.33
C ILE A 43 7.87 0.07 2.50
N HIS A 44 6.59 0.17 2.81
CA HIS A 44 5.66 1.03 2.09
C HIS A 44 6.08 2.49 2.23
N PHE A 45 6.41 2.97 3.44
CA PHE A 45 6.91 4.34 3.61
C PHE A 45 8.15 4.63 2.75
N THR A 46 9.09 3.68 2.72
CA THR A 46 10.29 3.78 1.89
C THR A 46 9.93 3.85 0.41
N GLU A 47 9.06 2.97 -0.08
CA GLU A 47 8.56 3.00 -1.44
C GLU A 47 7.88 4.34 -1.77
N THR A 48 6.99 4.84 -0.90
CA THR A 48 6.28 6.12 -1.05
C THR A 48 7.25 7.29 -1.21
N ILE A 49 8.24 7.45 -0.32
CA ILE A 49 9.19 8.57 -0.40
C ILE A 49 10.13 8.46 -1.61
N LEU A 50 10.41 7.23 -2.08
CA LEU A 50 11.22 6.99 -3.27
C LEU A 50 10.42 7.08 -4.58
N THR A 51 9.09 7.11 -4.53
CA THR A 51 8.24 7.08 -5.74
C THR A 51 8.22 8.42 -6.48
N ALA A 52 8.25 8.37 -7.82
CA ALA A 52 8.24 9.52 -8.72
C ALA A 52 6.83 10.05 -8.97
N PHE A 53 6.19 10.54 -7.90
CA PHE A 53 4.85 11.13 -7.89
C PHE A 53 4.82 12.43 -7.05
N PRO A 54 3.71 13.20 -6.99
CA PRO A 54 3.69 14.54 -6.39
C PRO A 54 4.12 14.62 -4.92
N LEU A 55 3.89 13.58 -4.12
CA LEU A 55 4.24 13.56 -2.70
C LEU A 55 5.52 12.77 -2.41
N GLY A 56 6.20 12.28 -3.44
CA GLY A 56 7.47 11.57 -3.30
C GLY A 56 8.63 12.53 -3.17
N LEU A 57 9.61 12.16 -2.35
CA LEU A 57 10.73 13.01 -1.98
C LEU A 57 11.93 12.84 -2.91
N VAL A 58 12.32 11.58 -3.16
CA VAL A 58 13.57 11.24 -3.89
C VAL A 58 13.31 10.89 -5.36
N LYS A 59 12.11 10.38 -5.68
CA LYS A 59 11.65 10.13 -7.06
C LYS A 59 12.54 9.18 -7.88
N LEU A 60 13.01 8.10 -7.25
CA LEU A 60 13.79 7.03 -7.87
C LEU A 60 12.92 5.94 -8.52
N ILE A 61 11.75 5.63 -7.95
CA ILE A 61 10.89 4.54 -8.38
C ILE A 61 9.80 5.12 -9.31
N PRO A 62 9.69 4.70 -10.58
CA PRO A 62 8.60 5.13 -11.45
C PRO A 62 7.23 4.81 -10.85
N PHE A 63 6.24 5.68 -11.00
CA PHE A 63 4.93 5.47 -10.40
C PHE A 63 4.20 4.24 -10.97
N THR A 64 4.51 3.88 -12.21
CA THR A 64 4.07 2.60 -12.80
C THR A 64 4.66 1.37 -12.12
N LEU A 65 5.90 1.43 -11.63
CA LEU A 65 6.53 0.34 -10.87
C LEU A 65 5.95 0.26 -9.45
N HIS A 66 5.70 1.40 -8.82
CA HIS A 66 4.94 1.46 -7.56
C HIS A 66 3.59 0.74 -7.70
N GLY A 67 2.83 1.04 -8.76
CA GLY A 67 1.56 0.35 -9.01
C GLY A 67 1.70 -1.16 -9.23
N ALA A 68 2.84 -1.65 -9.74
CA ALA A 68 3.10 -3.09 -9.84
C ALA A 68 3.37 -3.72 -8.46
N SER A 69 4.14 -3.04 -7.60
CA SER A 69 4.34 -3.43 -6.20
C SER A 69 3.01 -3.53 -5.46
N GLU A 70 2.18 -2.49 -5.58
CA GLU A 70 0.88 -2.42 -4.91
C GLU A 70 -0.06 -3.57 -5.30
N PHE A 71 -0.13 -3.92 -6.59
CA PHE A 71 -0.88 -5.08 -7.05
C PHE A 71 -0.39 -6.37 -6.37
N VAL A 72 0.92 -6.62 -6.38
CA VAL A 72 1.50 -7.84 -5.77
C VAL A 72 1.22 -7.88 -4.28
N VAL A 73 1.44 -6.77 -3.57
CA VAL A 73 1.21 -6.65 -2.13
C VAL A 73 -0.27 -6.88 -1.80
N SER A 74 -1.20 -6.33 -2.59
CA SER A 74 -2.63 -6.49 -2.35
C SER A 74 -3.09 -7.96 -2.33
N ILE A 75 -2.58 -8.76 -3.28
CA ILE A 75 -2.87 -10.20 -3.36
C ILE A 75 -2.14 -10.95 -2.24
N ALA A 76 -0.88 -10.61 -1.99
CA ALA A 76 -0.07 -11.22 -0.94
C ALA A 76 -0.73 -11.04 0.44
N LEU A 77 -1.22 -9.84 0.77
CA LEU A 77 -1.88 -9.54 2.04
C LEU A 77 -3.12 -10.41 2.28
N VAL A 78 -3.91 -10.70 1.23
CA VAL A 78 -5.06 -11.59 1.34
C VAL A 78 -4.60 -13.03 1.63
N ALA A 79 -3.53 -13.52 0.98
CA ALA A 79 -3.05 -14.89 1.22
C ALA A 79 -2.27 -15.05 2.54
N LEU A 80 -1.68 -13.97 3.04
CA LEU A 80 -0.65 -13.98 4.08
C LEU A 80 -1.04 -14.72 5.38
N PRO A 81 -2.27 -14.54 5.94
CA PRO A 81 -2.63 -15.20 7.19
C PRO A 81 -2.54 -16.71 7.12
N TRP A 82 -2.86 -17.30 5.97
CA TRP A 82 -2.84 -18.75 5.76
C TRP A 82 -1.45 -19.26 5.42
N VAL A 83 -0.70 -18.54 4.57
CA VAL A 83 0.66 -18.93 4.18
C VAL A 83 1.64 -18.89 5.36
N VAL A 84 1.51 -17.88 6.22
CA VAL A 84 2.40 -17.68 7.38
C VAL A 84 1.86 -18.36 8.64
N GLY A 85 0.58 -18.75 8.66
CA GLY A 85 0.00 -19.54 9.75
C GLY A 85 -0.55 -18.74 10.93
N PHE A 86 -0.92 -17.47 10.74
CA PHE A 86 -1.59 -16.65 11.76
C PHE A 86 -3.11 -16.49 11.52
N ALA A 87 -3.72 -17.29 10.65
CA ALA A 87 -5.15 -17.23 10.33
C ALA A 87 -6.10 -17.48 11.53
N SER A 88 -5.61 -18.07 12.63
CA SER A 88 -6.35 -18.25 13.88
C SER A 88 -6.50 -16.96 14.69
N ASP A 89 -5.57 -16.02 14.54
CA ASP A 89 -5.71 -14.64 15.02
C ASP A 89 -6.73 -13.92 14.12
N THR A 90 -8.01 -13.98 14.52
CA THR A 90 -9.13 -13.47 13.72
C THR A 90 -9.01 -11.97 13.47
N THR A 91 -8.49 -11.21 14.44
CA THR A 91 -8.29 -9.77 14.31
C THR A 91 -7.22 -9.47 13.27
N ALA A 92 -6.05 -10.10 13.38
CA ALA A 92 -4.98 -9.92 12.39
C ALA A 92 -5.43 -10.41 11.01
N ARG A 93 -6.00 -11.61 10.90
CA ARG A 93 -6.48 -12.16 9.62
C ARG A 93 -7.41 -11.17 8.92
N ASN A 94 -8.43 -10.67 9.62
CA ASN A 94 -9.40 -9.76 9.03
C ASN A 94 -8.74 -8.42 8.65
N PHE A 95 -7.82 -7.89 9.45
CA PHE A 95 -7.06 -6.68 9.12
C PHE A 95 -6.26 -6.84 7.83
N TYR A 96 -5.51 -7.92 7.69
CA TYR A 96 -4.68 -8.19 6.50
C TYR A 96 -5.52 -8.41 5.25
N VAL A 97 -6.61 -9.19 5.35
CA VAL A 97 -7.52 -9.44 4.22
C VAL A 97 -8.23 -8.15 3.80
N ALA A 98 -8.77 -7.38 4.74
CA ALA A 98 -9.44 -6.12 4.44
C ALA A 98 -8.48 -5.12 3.80
N SER A 99 -7.26 -5.00 4.34
CA SER A 99 -6.23 -4.12 3.77
C SER A 99 -5.85 -4.56 2.35
N GLY A 100 -5.65 -5.86 2.12
CA GLY A 100 -5.35 -6.37 0.77
C GLY A 100 -6.46 -6.06 -0.24
N VAL A 101 -7.73 -6.25 0.14
CA VAL A 101 -8.87 -5.90 -0.72
C VAL A 101 -8.95 -4.39 -0.98
N LEU A 102 -8.79 -3.56 0.06
CA LEU A 102 -8.85 -2.10 -0.08
C LEU A 102 -7.71 -1.57 -0.96
N ILE A 103 -6.49 -2.08 -0.77
CA ILE A 103 -5.33 -1.73 -1.60
C ILE A 103 -5.56 -2.18 -3.05
N PHE A 104 -6.11 -3.37 -3.28
CA PHE A 104 -6.47 -3.80 -4.64
C PHE A 104 -7.48 -2.86 -5.30
N VAL A 105 -8.45 -2.35 -4.54
CA VAL A 105 -9.41 -1.34 -5.03
C VAL A 105 -8.69 -0.04 -5.38
N VAL A 106 -7.79 0.46 -4.52
CA VAL A 106 -6.96 1.65 -4.80
C VAL A 106 -6.17 1.45 -6.09
N TRP A 107 -5.57 0.28 -6.26
CA TRP A 107 -4.85 -0.08 -7.47
C TRP A 107 -5.72 -0.04 -8.73
N LEU A 108 -6.92 -0.63 -8.68
CA LEU A 108 -7.86 -0.65 -9.81
C LEU A 108 -8.26 0.76 -10.28
N ILE A 109 -8.35 1.72 -9.35
CA ILE A 109 -8.88 3.05 -9.64
C ILE A 109 -7.80 4.12 -9.86
N THR A 110 -6.51 3.79 -9.70
CA THR A 110 -5.40 4.75 -9.85
C THR A 110 -4.89 4.85 -11.28
N ASP A 111 -4.61 6.08 -11.76
CA ASP A 111 -3.90 6.29 -13.03
C ASP A 111 -2.38 6.40 -12.83
N TYR A 112 -1.67 5.28 -12.76
CA TYR A 112 -0.21 5.27 -12.56
C TYR A 112 0.58 5.94 -13.69
N LYS A 113 0.00 6.06 -14.90
CA LYS A 113 0.65 6.76 -16.01
C LYS A 113 0.58 8.28 -15.85
N ALA A 114 -0.30 8.80 -15.01
CA ALA A 114 -0.54 10.24 -14.91
C ALA A 114 0.66 11.04 -14.38
N ALA A 115 1.46 10.44 -13.50
CA ALA A 115 2.66 11.05 -12.95
C ALA A 115 3.80 11.13 -13.99
N GLU A 116 3.80 10.24 -14.97
CA GLU A 116 4.85 10.08 -15.97
C GLU A 116 4.53 10.78 -17.31
N ARG A 117 3.29 11.23 -17.52
CA ARG A 117 2.91 11.99 -18.72
C ARG A 117 3.67 13.33 -18.78
N PRO A 118 4.28 13.69 -19.94
CA PRO A 118 4.89 15.01 -20.15
C PRO A 118 3.89 16.14 -19.89
N ALA A 119 4.37 17.26 -19.34
CA ALA A 119 3.52 18.40 -18.98
C ALA A 119 2.68 18.96 -20.14
N MET A 120 3.15 18.82 -21.39
CA MET A 120 2.44 19.29 -22.60
C MET A 120 1.29 18.39 -23.07
N ALA A 121 1.20 17.14 -22.58
CA ALA A 121 0.16 16.19 -22.98
C ALA A 121 -1.11 16.25 -22.08
N ARG A 122 -1.27 17.34 -21.32
CA ARG A 122 -2.37 17.53 -20.35
C ARG A 122 -3.43 18.54 -20.82
N ALA A 123 -3.40 18.92 -22.11
CA ALA A 123 -4.41 19.75 -22.76
C ALA A 123 -5.61 18.92 -23.25
#